data_AF-A0A7C5B346-F1
#
_entry.id   AF-A0A7C5B346-F1
#
_cell.length_a   1.000
_cell.length_b   1.000
_cell.length_c   1.000
_cell.angle_alpha   90.00
_cell.angle_beta   90.00
_cell.angle_gamma   90.00
#
_symmetry.space_group_name_H-M   'P 1'
#
loop_
_entity.id
_entity.type
_entity.pdbx_description
1 polymer ?
#
loop_
_entity_poly.entity_id
_entity_poly.type
_entity_poly.pdbx_seq_one_letter_code
_entity_poly.pdbx_strand_id
1 'polypeptide(L)'
;PDRQEERARHQFGTDKPTEQQMVKAAAALIQEAAKPFQDPKLRELLIDIKKNELTIDHVSQDQVIEAGFSADALARARTIVQSFEQFIAKHKDEITALQILYSKPYKQRLTFESIKELAKAIEKPPYLWNESQLWQAYAALEKSKVKGASGKRILTDLVSLVRFAIHQENELVPFPERVNANFNAWLMQQEKAGRKFSKAQRHWLEMIRDHVAANLVVERDDFEYAPFAQEGGLGKVHQLFGGELNRLIEELNGALAA
;
A
#
# COMPACT_ATOMS: atom_id res chain seq x y z
N PRO A 1 -54.59 10.04 7.14
CA PRO A 1 -55.75 9.91 6.25
C PRO A 1 -56.82 10.98 6.53
N ASP A 2 -57.17 11.19 7.81
CA ASP A 2 -58.37 11.94 8.20
C ASP A 2 -58.33 13.45 7.91
N ARG A 3 -57.19 14.13 8.09
CA ARG A 3 -57.10 15.59 7.87
C ARG A 3 -57.21 16.03 6.41
N GLN A 4 -56.77 15.20 5.46
CA GLN A 4 -56.86 15.51 4.03
C GLN A 4 -58.29 15.36 3.53
N GLU A 5 -58.99 14.33 4.01
CA GLU A 5 -60.39 14.09 3.69
C GLU A 5 -61.28 15.17 4.32
N GLU A 6 -61.06 15.53 5.58
CA GLU A 6 -61.78 16.61 6.27
C GLU A 6 -61.58 17.97 5.59
N ARG A 7 -60.33 18.31 5.21
CA ARG A 7 -60.03 19.53 4.44
C ARG A 7 -60.70 19.51 3.06
N ALA A 8 -60.75 18.36 2.39
CA ALA A 8 -61.44 18.22 1.10
C ALA A 8 -62.95 18.37 1.24
N ARG A 9 -63.56 17.77 2.29
CA ARG A 9 -65.00 17.91 2.59
C ARG A 9 -65.38 19.38 2.80
N HIS A 10 -64.59 20.11 3.60
CA HIS A 10 -64.82 21.53 3.87
C HIS A 10 -64.53 22.44 2.66
N GLN A 11 -63.46 22.15 1.89
CA GLN A 11 -63.05 22.98 0.74
C GLN A 11 -63.98 22.81 -0.46
N PHE A 12 -64.55 21.62 -0.66
CA PHE A 12 -65.41 21.31 -1.81
C PHE A 12 -66.89 21.11 -1.45
N GLY A 13 -67.27 21.23 -0.17
CA GLY A 13 -68.66 21.17 0.30
C GLY A 13 -69.35 19.84 0.03
N THR A 14 -68.65 18.72 0.20
CA THR A 14 -69.15 17.36 -0.09
C THR A 14 -68.84 16.40 1.04
N ASP A 15 -69.76 15.48 1.35
CA ASP A 15 -69.57 14.48 2.41
C ASP A 15 -68.67 13.30 1.99
N LYS A 16 -68.50 13.09 0.67
CA LYS A 16 -67.63 12.06 0.10
C LYS A 16 -66.77 12.67 -1.01
N PRO A 17 -65.62 13.28 -0.67
CA PRO A 17 -64.73 13.88 -1.66
C PRO A 17 -64.14 12.80 -2.55
N THR A 18 -64.04 13.10 -3.84
CA THR A 18 -63.37 12.22 -4.80
C THR A 18 -61.86 12.22 -4.59
N GLU A 19 -61.17 11.19 -5.08
CA GLU A 19 -59.72 11.06 -4.93
C GLU A 19 -58.95 12.28 -5.48
N GLN A 20 -59.41 12.85 -6.60
CA GLN A 20 -58.83 14.08 -7.16
C GLN A 20 -59.00 15.31 -6.25
N GLN A 21 -60.12 15.41 -5.53
CA GLN A 21 -60.38 16.48 -4.56
C GLN A 21 -59.52 16.30 -3.30
N MET A 22 -59.31 15.06 -2.87
CA MET A 22 -58.40 14.74 -1.77
C MET A 22 -56.94 15.10 -2.10
N VAL A 23 -56.47 14.80 -3.33
CA VAL A 23 -55.13 15.18 -3.78
C VAL A 23 -54.95 16.71 -3.80
N LYS A 24 -55.97 17.47 -4.25
CA LYS A 24 -55.92 18.95 -4.22
C LYS A 24 -55.89 19.50 -2.80
N ALA A 25 -56.70 18.96 -1.89
CA ALA A 25 -56.69 19.36 -0.49
C ALA A 25 -55.36 19.02 0.20
N ALA A 26 -54.78 17.86 -0.12
CA ALA A 26 -53.47 17.45 0.37
C ALA A 26 -52.36 18.41 -0.11
N ALA A 27 -52.36 18.79 -1.38
CA ALA A 27 -51.41 19.76 -1.92
C ALA A 27 -51.52 21.12 -1.21
N ALA A 28 -52.74 21.59 -0.92
CA ALA A 28 -52.96 22.82 -0.17
C ALA A 28 -52.44 22.74 1.27
N LEU A 29 -52.66 21.61 1.96
CA LEU A 29 -52.14 21.38 3.31
C LEU A 29 -50.61 21.33 3.35
N ILE A 30 -49.97 20.71 2.35
CA ILE A 30 -48.51 20.66 2.23
C ILE A 30 -47.96 22.08 2.04
N GLN A 31 -48.57 22.87 1.16
CA GLN A 31 -48.17 24.26 0.95
C GLN A 31 -48.33 25.09 2.23
N GLU A 32 -49.43 24.91 2.95
CA GLU A 32 -49.69 25.60 4.22
C GLU A 32 -48.68 25.21 5.31
N ALA A 33 -48.38 23.92 5.44
CA ALA A 33 -47.36 23.42 6.37
C ALA A 33 -45.94 23.87 6.01
N ALA A 34 -45.67 24.10 4.71
CA ALA A 34 -44.38 24.57 4.23
C ALA A 34 -44.19 26.10 4.38
N LYS A 35 -45.27 26.89 4.57
CA LYS A 35 -45.19 28.36 4.67
C LYS A 35 -44.18 28.88 5.69
N PRO A 36 -44.07 28.34 6.93
CA PRO A 36 -43.09 28.83 7.89
C PRO A 36 -41.65 28.73 7.37
N PHE A 37 -41.32 27.67 6.62
CA PHE A 37 -39.99 27.45 6.05
C PHE A 37 -39.67 28.34 4.84
N GLN A 38 -40.66 29.07 4.31
CA GLN A 38 -40.44 30.05 3.24
C GLN A 38 -39.87 31.37 3.79
N ASP A 39 -40.01 31.65 5.10
CA ASP A 39 -39.41 32.82 5.74
C ASP A 39 -37.86 32.67 5.80
N PRO A 40 -37.10 33.55 5.12
CA PRO A 40 -35.64 33.55 5.20
C PRO A 40 -35.11 33.72 6.63
N LYS A 41 -35.77 34.53 7.48
CA LYS A 41 -35.32 34.77 8.86
C LYS A 41 -35.41 33.52 9.71
N LEU A 42 -36.48 32.73 9.52
CA LEU A 42 -36.61 31.44 10.23
C LEU A 42 -35.54 30.46 9.76
N ARG A 43 -35.25 30.40 8.46
CA ARG A 43 -34.19 29.51 7.93
C ARG A 43 -32.81 29.88 8.46
N GLU A 44 -32.49 31.17 8.51
CA GLU A 44 -31.25 31.67 9.09
C GLU A 44 -31.16 31.35 10.59
N LEU A 45 -32.24 31.55 11.34
CA LEU A 45 -32.31 31.21 12.76
C LEU A 45 -32.12 29.70 13.02
N LEU A 46 -32.74 28.83 12.21
CA LEU A 46 -32.56 27.38 12.33
C LEU A 46 -31.10 26.96 12.06
N ILE A 47 -30.42 27.61 11.11
CA ILE A 47 -28.99 27.38 10.86
C ILE A 47 -28.14 27.84 12.04
N ASP A 48 -28.46 28.99 12.63
CA ASP A 48 -27.74 29.56 13.77
C ASP A 48 -27.90 28.70 15.04
N ILE A 49 -29.11 28.24 15.34
CA ILE A 49 -29.38 27.31 16.44
C ILE A 49 -28.59 26.00 16.24
N LYS A 50 -28.58 25.44 15.02
CA LYS A 50 -27.82 24.21 14.72
C LYS A 50 -26.32 24.35 14.96
N LYS A 51 -25.74 25.54 14.74
CA LYS A 51 -24.32 25.78 15.04
C LYS A 51 -24.01 25.67 16.54
N ASN A 52 -24.98 25.96 17.40
CA ASN A 52 -24.83 25.95 18.85
C ASN A 52 -25.18 24.59 19.49
N GLU A 53 -25.76 23.64 18.75
CA GLU A 53 -26.05 22.27 19.26
C GLU A 53 -24.80 21.37 19.34
N LEU A 54 -23.72 21.72 18.62
CA LEU A 54 -22.46 20.98 18.63
C LEU A 54 -21.37 21.84 19.27
N THR A 55 -21.15 21.68 20.57
CA THR A 55 -19.95 22.22 21.22
C THR A 55 -18.77 21.31 20.90
N ILE A 56 -18.01 21.63 19.85
CA ILE A 56 -16.71 21.00 19.63
C ILE A 56 -15.72 21.75 20.53
N ASP A 57 -15.19 21.06 21.55
CA ASP A 57 -14.16 21.65 22.43
C ASP A 57 -12.87 21.84 21.62
N HIS A 58 -12.60 23.08 21.25
CA HIS A 58 -11.38 23.48 20.55
C HIS A 58 -10.27 23.95 21.52
N VAL A 59 -10.57 24.04 22.82
CA VAL A 59 -9.70 24.66 23.83
C VAL A 59 -8.95 23.59 24.63
N SER A 60 -9.58 22.47 24.95
CA SER A 60 -8.92 21.30 25.52
C SER A 60 -8.23 20.52 24.42
N GLN A 61 -7.08 20.99 23.94
CA GLN A 61 -6.23 20.17 23.07
C GLN A 61 -5.74 18.97 23.88
N ASP A 62 -6.17 17.78 23.49
CA ASP A 62 -5.64 16.53 24.02
C ASP A 62 -4.11 16.54 23.88
N GLN A 63 -3.43 16.30 25.00
CA GLN A 63 -1.99 16.11 25.00
C GLN A 63 -1.69 14.63 24.84
N VAL A 64 -0.76 14.30 23.96
CA VAL A 64 -0.28 12.92 23.80
C VAL A 64 0.48 12.53 25.06
N ILE A 65 -0.15 11.74 25.93
CA ILE A 65 0.44 11.25 27.19
C ILE A 65 1.50 10.18 26.88
N GLU A 66 1.25 9.33 25.88
CA GLU A 66 2.19 8.32 25.41
C GLU A 66 1.99 8.05 23.91
N ALA A 67 3.10 8.03 23.16
CA ALA A 67 3.14 7.62 21.76
C ALA A 67 4.14 6.46 21.64
N GLY A 68 3.75 5.31 22.18
CA GLY A 68 4.60 4.13 22.32
C GLY A 68 3.83 2.82 22.19
N PHE A 69 4.55 1.72 22.02
CA PHE A 69 3.96 0.39 22.08
C PHE A 69 3.70 0.03 23.54
N SER A 70 2.50 -0.46 23.85
CA SER A 70 2.22 -1.00 25.18
C SER A 70 3.13 -2.20 25.50
N ALA A 71 3.35 -2.49 26.79
CA ALA A 71 4.15 -3.63 27.21
C ALA A 71 3.66 -4.95 26.57
N ASP A 72 2.34 -5.14 26.48
CA ASP A 72 1.74 -6.29 25.82
C ASP A 72 1.99 -6.31 24.31
N ALA A 73 1.99 -5.14 23.65
CA ALA A 73 2.30 -5.04 22.23
C ALA A 73 3.77 -5.40 21.94
N LEU A 74 4.71 -4.96 22.80
CA LEU A 74 6.11 -5.33 22.72
C LEU A 74 6.32 -6.83 22.97
N ALA A 75 5.61 -7.41 23.94
CA ALA A 75 5.66 -8.85 24.20
C ALA A 75 5.17 -9.66 22.99
N ARG A 76 4.05 -9.26 22.37
CA ARG A 76 3.55 -9.90 21.13
C ARG A 76 4.54 -9.75 19.98
N ALA A 77 5.11 -8.57 19.77
CA ALA A 77 6.11 -8.33 18.74
C ALA A 77 7.33 -9.25 18.92
N ARG A 78 7.80 -9.41 20.16
CA ARG A 78 8.90 -10.34 20.50
C ARG A 78 8.56 -11.79 20.14
N THR A 79 7.36 -12.25 20.47
CA THR A 79 6.90 -13.61 20.11
C THR A 79 6.85 -13.80 18.59
N ILE A 80 6.34 -12.81 17.85
CA ILE A 80 6.27 -12.87 16.37
C ILE A 80 7.68 -13.00 15.79
N VAL A 81 8.61 -12.12 16.19
CA VAL A 81 9.99 -12.13 15.69
C VAL A 81 10.68 -13.45 15.99
N GLN A 82 10.61 -13.93 17.23
CA GLN A 82 11.21 -15.21 17.62
C GLN A 82 10.61 -16.40 16.85
N SER A 83 9.30 -16.41 16.65
CA SER A 83 8.63 -17.47 15.89
C SER A 83 9.02 -17.44 14.42
N PHE A 84 9.18 -16.25 13.84
CA PHE A 84 9.61 -16.08 12.46
C PHE A 84 11.06 -16.53 12.24
N GLU A 85 11.98 -16.18 13.14
CA GLU A 85 13.37 -16.66 13.11
C GLU A 85 13.43 -18.19 13.23
N GLN A 86 12.64 -18.78 14.13
CA GLN A 86 12.53 -20.24 14.27
C GLN A 86 11.95 -20.90 13.01
N PHE A 87 10.93 -20.30 12.40
CA PHE A 87 10.36 -20.77 11.14
C PHE A 87 11.42 -20.80 10.05
N ILE A 88 12.17 -19.70 9.89
CA ILE A 88 13.23 -19.60 8.88
C ILE A 88 14.28 -20.69 9.12
N ALA A 89 14.76 -20.85 10.35
CA ALA A 89 15.77 -21.84 10.68
C ALA A 89 15.30 -23.29 10.42
N LYS A 90 14.03 -23.58 10.69
CA LYS A 90 13.42 -24.90 10.49
C LYS A 90 13.21 -25.24 9.02
N HIS A 91 12.77 -24.27 8.22
CA HIS A 91 12.39 -24.48 6.82
C HIS A 91 13.46 -24.05 5.81
N LYS A 92 14.68 -23.72 6.27
CA LYS A 92 15.79 -23.27 5.43
C LYS A 92 16.16 -24.23 4.30
N ASP A 93 15.96 -25.54 4.51
CA ASP A 93 16.29 -26.60 3.56
C ASP A 93 15.06 -27.07 2.76
N GLU A 94 13.87 -26.52 3.02
CA GLU A 94 12.62 -26.90 2.35
C GLU A 94 12.15 -25.81 1.38
N ILE A 95 12.26 -24.54 1.78
CA ILE A 95 11.77 -23.40 0.99
C ILE A 95 12.91 -22.87 0.13
N THR A 96 12.69 -22.85 -1.18
CA THR A 96 13.68 -22.44 -2.20
C THR A 96 14.30 -21.07 -1.90
N ALA A 97 13.48 -20.07 -1.56
CA ALA A 97 13.97 -18.73 -1.23
C ALA A 97 14.93 -18.72 -0.03
N LEU A 98 14.62 -19.51 1.01
CA LEU A 98 15.47 -19.60 2.20
C LEU A 98 16.77 -20.32 1.87
N GLN A 99 16.71 -21.43 1.13
CA GLN A 99 17.92 -22.14 0.68
C GLN A 99 18.87 -21.19 -0.05
N ILE A 100 18.35 -20.39 -0.97
CA ILE A 100 19.13 -19.41 -1.73
C ILE A 100 19.74 -18.36 -0.79
N LEU A 101 18.94 -17.78 0.11
CA LEU A 101 19.40 -16.76 1.06
C LEU A 101 20.44 -17.26 2.07
N TYR A 102 20.39 -18.55 2.43
CA TYR A 102 21.39 -19.19 3.30
C TYR A 102 22.65 -19.64 2.55
N SER A 103 22.55 -19.92 1.25
CA SER A 103 23.68 -20.42 0.47
C SER A 103 24.75 -19.34 0.26
N LYS A 104 25.98 -19.58 0.76
CA LYS A 104 27.16 -18.77 0.44
C LYS A 104 28.25 -19.65 -0.18
N PRO A 105 28.81 -19.29 -1.35
CA PRO A 105 28.38 -18.21 -2.25
C PRO A 105 26.99 -18.52 -2.85
N TYR A 106 26.24 -17.48 -3.23
CA TYR A 106 24.93 -17.64 -3.87
C TYR A 106 25.10 -18.44 -5.16
N LYS A 107 24.61 -19.68 -5.17
CA LYS A 107 24.69 -20.56 -6.34
C LYS A 107 23.60 -20.26 -7.37
N GLN A 108 22.51 -19.65 -6.90
CA GLN A 108 21.30 -19.39 -7.67
C GLN A 108 20.73 -18.02 -7.29
N ARG A 109 20.09 -17.34 -8.25
CA ARG A 109 19.42 -16.07 -8.03
C ARG A 109 18.03 -16.28 -7.42
N LEU A 110 17.63 -15.38 -6.53
CA LEU A 110 16.25 -15.34 -6.05
C LEU A 110 15.31 -15.00 -7.22
N THR A 111 14.19 -15.71 -7.28
CA THR A 111 13.11 -15.45 -8.24
C THR A 111 11.88 -14.96 -7.51
N PHE A 112 11.04 -14.19 -8.20
CA PHE A 112 9.78 -13.72 -7.62
C PHE A 112 8.89 -14.87 -7.13
N GLU A 113 8.82 -15.96 -7.88
CA GLU A 113 8.04 -17.14 -7.49
C GLU A 113 8.56 -17.81 -6.22
N SER A 114 9.89 -17.84 -5.99
CA SER A 114 10.45 -18.37 -4.75
C SER A 114 10.05 -17.54 -3.51
N ILE A 115 9.94 -16.21 -3.66
CA ILE A 115 9.46 -15.35 -2.56
C ILE A 115 7.95 -15.49 -2.36
N LYS A 116 7.19 -15.67 -3.44
CA LYS A 116 5.76 -15.97 -3.37
C LYS A 116 5.48 -17.30 -2.68
N GLU A 117 6.32 -18.30 -2.90
CA GLU A 117 6.28 -19.58 -2.19
C GLU A 117 6.49 -19.36 -0.68
N LEU A 118 7.52 -18.59 -0.30
CA LEU A 118 7.78 -18.25 1.10
C LEU A 118 6.63 -17.49 1.74
N ALA A 119 6.07 -16.48 1.06
CA ALA A 119 4.91 -15.73 1.56
C ALA A 119 3.70 -16.65 1.81
N LYS A 120 3.38 -17.52 0.85
CA LYS A 120 2.32 -18.53 1.02
C LYS A 120 2.60 -19.50 2.18
N ALA A 121 3.87 -19.76 2.51
CA ALA A 121 4.22 -20.64 3.62
C ALA A 121 3.99 -19.97 4.98
N ILE A 122 4.33 -18.69 5.12
CA ILE A 122 4.13 -17.94 6.37
C ILE A 122 2.67 -17.51 6.61
N GLU A 123 1.89 -17.36 5.54
CA GLU A 123 0.46 -17.03 5.61
C GLU A 123 -0.41 -18.22 6.07
N LYS A 124 0.11 -19.46 6.03
CA LYS A 124 -0.64 -20.65 6.43
C LYS A 124 -0.72 -20.78 7.96
N PRO A 125 -1.79 -21.42 8.49
CA PRO A 125 -1.80 -21.86 9.88
C PRO A 125 -0.57 -22.76 10.19
N PRO A 126 0.03 -22.64 11.38
CA PRO A 126 -0.42 -21.89 12.55
C PRO A 126 0.03 -20.41 12.58
N TYR A 127 0.81 -19.94 11.61
CA TYR A 127 1.51 -18.65 11.69
C TYR A 127 0.64 -17.47 11.29
N LEU A 128 -0.05 -17.57 10.14
CA LEU A 128 -0.95 -16.52 9.63
C LEU A 128 -0.28 -15.13 9.54
N TRP A 129 1.01 -15.09 9.22
CA TRP A 129 1.77 -13.84 9.12
C TRP A 129 1.67 -13.24 7.72
N ASN A 130 1.73 -11.91 7.67
CA ASN A 130 2.03 -11.16 6.45
C ASN A 130 3.25 -10.25 6.65
N GLU A 131 3.77 -9.69 5.56
CA GLU A 131 4.98 -8.87 5.54
C GLU A 131 4.84 -7.62 6.41
N SER A 132 3.64 -7.01 6.44
CA SER A 132 3.39 -5.80 7.23
C SER A 132 3.44 -6.08 8.73
N GLN A 133 2.87 -7.20 9.18
CA GLN A 133 2.93 -7.62 10.58
C GLN A 133 4.36 -7.91 11.03
N LEU A 134 5.14 -8.63 10.21
CA LEU A 134 6.54 -8.94 10.50
C LEU A 134 7.37 -7.65 10.57
N TRP A 135 7.19 -6.74 9.62
CA TRP A 135 7.88 -5.45 9.60
C TRP A 135 7.57 -4.62 10.84
N GLN A 136 6.29 -4.52 11.21
CA GLN A 136 5.88 -3.79 12.41
C GLN A 136 6.41 -4.42 13.69
N ALA A 137 6.48 -5.75 13.77
CA ALA A 137 7.05 -6.45 14.91
C ALA A 137 8.54 -6.10 15.08
N TYR A 138 9.33 -6.15 14.01
CA TYR A 138 10.73 -5.70 14.04
C TYR A 138 10.85 -4.21 14.35
N ALA A 139 10.01 -3.36 13.77
CA ALA A 139 10.02 -1.92 14.03
C ALA A 139 9.70 -1.58 15.49
N ALA A 140 8.87 -2.38 16.15
CA ALA A 140 8.53 -2.21 17.57
C ALA A 140 9.69 -2.55 18.49
N LEU A 141 10.49 -3.58 18.16
CA LEU A 141 11.61 -4.04 18.99
C LEU A 141 12.92 -3.30 18.70
N GLU A 142 13.19 -2.98 17.42
CA GLU A 142 14.48 -2.48 16.95
C GLU A 142 14.32 -1.18 16.13
N LYS A 143 13.57 -0.22 16.66
CA LYS A 143 13.24 1.06 15.97
C LYS A 143 14.44 1.78 15.36
N SER A 144 15.62 1.70 15.96
CA SER A 144 16.85 2.34 15.45
C SER A 144 17.43 1.67 14.20
N LYS A 145 17.08 0.40 13.93
CA LYS A 145 17.60 -0.40 12.82
C LYS A 145 16.59 -0.61 11.70
N VAL A 146 15.32 -0.25 11.92
CA VAL A 146 14.25 -0.42 10.93
C VAL A 146 13.93 0.91 10.25
N LYS A 147 14.05 0.95 8.92
CA LYS A 147 13.71 2.12 8.10
C LYS A 147 12.33 2.00 7.47
N GLY A 148 11.71 3.14 7.18
CA GLY A 148 10.49 3.22 6.38
C GLY A 148 9.24 2.62 7.00
N ALA A 149 9.14 2.46 8.32
CA ALA A 149 8.08 1.70 9.03
C ALA A 149 6.62 1.98 8.59
N SER A 150 6.32 3.17 8.08
CA SER A 150 4.98 3.61 7.67
C SER A 150 4.60 3.33 6.20
N GLY A 151 5.49 2.74 5.40
CA GLY A 151 5.25 2.45 3.98
C GLY A 151 4.36 1.22 3.73
N LYS A 152 3.64 1.22 2.60
CA LYS A 152 2.95 0.02 2.10
C LYS A 152 3.99 -1.03 1.72
N ARG A 153 3.89 -2.22 2.30
CA ARG A 153 4.81 -3.32 2.00
C ARG A 153 4.49 -3.96 0.67
N ILE A 154 5.54 -4.40 0.01
CA ILE A 154 5.48 -5.22 -1.18
C ILE A 154 6.15 -6.56 -0.89
N LEU A 155 5.84 -7.57 -1.71
CA LEU A 155 6.32 -8.93 -1.51
C LEU A 155 7.85 -9.02 -1.46
N THR A 156 8.56 -8.19 -2.23
CA THR A 156 10.03 -8.17 -2.25
C THR A 156 10.65 -7.70 -0.93
N ASP A 157 9.93 -6.98 -0.06
CA ASP A 157 10.38 -6.63 1.28
C ASP A 157 10.60 -7.87 2.18
N LEU A 158 10.00 -9.02 1.82
CA LEU A 158 10.24 -10.29 2.51
C LEU A 158 11.71 -10.72 2.39
N VAL A 159 12.41 -10.34 1.32
CA VAL A 159 13.86 -10.57 1.19
C VAL A 159 14.61 -9.82 2.28
N SER A 160 14.31 -8.54 2.47
CA SER A 160 14.92 -7.73 3.54
C SER A 160 14.59 -8.28 4.92
N LEU A 161 13.34 -8.71 5.16
CA LEU A 161 12.93 -9.32 6.42
C LEU A 161 13.74 -10.59 6.74
N VAL A 162 13.89 -11.48 5.76
CA VAL A 162 14.66 -12.71 5.98
C VAL A 162 16.14 -12.40 6.21
N ARG A 163 16.75 -11.52 5.39
CA ARG A 163 18.18 -11.14 5.56
C ARG A 163 18.46 -10.53 6.93
N PHE A 164 17.53 -9.71 7.43
CA PHE A 164 17.62 -9.14 8.78
C PHE A 164 17.46 -10.21 9.86
N ALA A 165 16.45 -11.10 9.73
CA ALA A 165 16.17 -12.18 10.68
C ALA A 165 17.34 -13.17 10.84
N ILE A 166 18.08 -13.42 9.76
CA ILE A 166 19.26 -14.31 9.78
C ILE A 166 20.57 -13.56 10.09
N HIS A 167 20.45 -12.29 10.51
CA HIS A 167 21.56 -11.41 10.88
C HIS A 167 22.63 -11.24 9.79
N GLN A 168 22.24 -11.37 8.52
CA GLN A 168 23.11 -11.00 7.40
C GLN A 168 23.20 -9.48 7.23
N GLU A 169 22.17 -8.77 7.69
CA GLU A 169 22.07 -7.31 7.62
C GLU A 169 21.79 -6.73 9.00
N ASN A 170 22.46 -5.61 9.30
CA ASN A 170 22.31 -4.93 10.59
C ASN A 170 21.12 -3.95 10.62
N GLU A 171 20.55 -3.65 9.45
CA GLU A 171 19.43 -2.74 9.28
C GLU A 171 18.37 -3.38 8.40
N LEU A 172 17.10 -3.20 8.77
CA LEU A 172 15.95 -3.61 7.98
C LEU A 172 15.50 -2.42 7.12
N VAL A 173 15.81 -2.49 5.82
CA VAL A 173 15.52 -1.45 4.83
C VAL A 173 14.63 -2.01 3.73
N PRO A 174 13.61 -1.28 3.25
CA PRO A 174 12.74 -1.75 2.18
C PRO A 174 13.56 -2.17 0.95
N PHE A 175 13.17 -3.27 0.30
CA PHE A 175 13.93 -3.82 -0.81
C PHE A 175 14.08 -2.83 -1.99
N PRO A 176 13.06 -2.04 -2.38
CA PRO A 176 13.21 -1.00 -3.38
C PRO A 176 14.25 0.07 -3.04
N GLU A 177 14.35 0.46 -1.77
CA GLU A 177 15.33 1.46 -1.33
C GLU A 177 16.76 0.90 -1.46
N ARG A 178 16.95 -0.38 -1.11
CA ARG A 178 18.22 -1.09 -1.32
C ARG A 178 18.58 -1.19 -2.79
N VAL A 179 17.65 -1.61 -3.63
CA VAL A 179 17.85 -1.70 -5.09
C VAL A 179 18.24 -0.33 -5.65
N ASN A 180 17.60 0.75 -5.21
CA ASN A 180 17.96 2.10 -5.64
C ASN A 180 19.35 2.53 -5.17
N ALA A 181 19.74 2.20 -3.93
CA ALA A 181 21.09 2.47 -3.43
C ALA A 181 22.15 1.70 -4.23
N ASN A 182 21.93 0.42 -4.47
CA ASN A 182 22.80 -0.45 -5.27
C ASN A 182 22.90 0.04 -6.73
N PHE A 183 21.78 0.48 -7.32
CA PHE A 183 21.75 1.05 -8.66
C PHE A 183 22.61 2.31 -8.79
N ASN A 184 22.49 3.24 -7.83
CA ASN A 184 23.30 4.45 -7.82
C ASN A 184 24.80 4.13 -7.65
N ALA A 185 25.13 3.16 -6.78
CA ALA A 185 26.50 2.69 -6.62
C ALA A 185 27.06 2.07 -7.91
N TRP A 186 26.27 1.22 -8.56
CA TRP A 186 26.63 0.59 -9.83
C TRP A 186 26.83 1.64 -10.93
N LEU A 187 25.92 2.60 -11.08
CA LEU A 187 26.04 3.69 -12.05
C LEU A 187 27.34 4.49 -11.85
N MET A 188 27.65 4.87 -10.60
CA MET A 188 28.90 5.56 -10.30
C MET A 188 30.14 4.73 -10.65
N GLN A 189 30.08 3.42 -10.47
CA GLN A 189 31.17 2.51 -10.84
C GLN A 189 31.35 2.45 -12.36
N GLN A 190 30.26 2.37 -13.13
CA GLN A 190 30.31 2.39 -14.61
C GLN A 190 30.93 3.71 -15.11
N GLU A 191 30.51 4.84 -14.55
CA GLU A 191 31.04 6.16 -14.92
C GLU A 191 32.54 6.28 -14.63
N LYS A 192 32.99 5.78 -13.47
CA LYS A 192 34.42 5.71 -13.12
C LYS A 192 35.21 4.81 -14.06
N ALA A 193 34.59 3.73 -14.56
CA ALA A 193 35.18 2.85 -15.57
C ALA A 193 35.14 3.44 -17.00
N GLY A 194 34.65 4.68 -17.17
CA GLY A 194 34.60 5.39 -18.45
C GLY A 194 33.36 5.10 -19.30
N ARG A 195 32.43 4.25 -18.83
CA ARG A 195 31.15 4.03 -19.51
C ARG A 195 30.24 5.22 -19.28
N LYS A 196 29.75 5.82 -20.38
CA LYS A 196 28.78 6.92 -20.35
C LYS A 196 27.47 6.46 -20.98
N PHE A 197 26.39 6.61 -20.23
CA PHE A 197 25.04 6.32 -20.72
C PHE A 197 24.37 7.58 -21.26
N SER A 198 23.78 7.47 -22.45
CA SER A 198 22.90 8.49 -23.01
C SER A 198 21.65 8.67 -22.15
N LYS A 199 20.91 9.77 -22.34
CA LYS A 199 19.65 10.01 -21.62
C LYS A 199 18.65 8.86 -21.82
N ALA A 200 18.55 8.34 -23.05
CA ALA A 200 17.69 7.20 -23.36
C ALA A 200 18.15 5.92 -22.65
N GLN A 201 19.46 5.64 -22.65
CA GLN A 201 19.99 4.47 -21.94
C GLN A 201 19.75 4.58 -20.42
N ARG A 202 19.94 5.77 -19.82
CA ARG A 202 19.65 5.97 -18.39
C ARG A 202 18.19 5.75 -18.04
N HIS A 203 17.28 6.27 -18.87
CA HIS A 203 15.85 6.03 -18.68
C HIS A 203 15.51 4.53 -18.67
N TRP A 204 16.07 3.77 -19.62
CA TRP A 204 15.90 2.32 -19.66
C TRP A 204 16.51 1.61 -18.45
N LEU A 205 17.67 2.05 -17.98
CA LEU A 205 18.31 1.53 -16.76
C LEU A 205 17.45 1.79 -15.51
N GLU A 206 16.82 2.97 -15.41
CA GLU A 206 15.89 3.31 -14.32
C GLU A 206 14.62 2.45 -14.37
N MET A 207 14.05 2.20 -15.55
CA MET A 207 12.92 1.28 -15.71
C MET A 207 13.29 -0.16 -15.30
N ILE A 208 14.50 -0.62 -15.67
CA ILE A 208 15.01 -1.93 -15.25
C ILE A 208 15.16 -1.98 -13.72
N ARG A 209 15.72 -0.93 -13.10
CA ARG A 209 15.82 -0.82 -11.63
C ARG A 209 14.44 -0.95 -10.99
N ASP A 210 13.45 -0.23 -11.49
CA ASP A 210 12.09 -0.22 -10.92
C ASP A 210 11.41 -1.59 -11.07
N HIS A 211 11.62 -2.26 -12.20
CA HIS A 211 11.16 -3.63 -12.40
C HIS A 211 11.83 -4.60 -11.44
N VAL A 212 13.15 -4.52 -11.25
CA VAL A 212 13.90 -5.34 -10.29
C VAL A 212 13.47 -5.07 -8.86
N ALA A 213 13.18 -3.82 -8.49
CA ALA A 213 12.66 -3.47 -7.17
C ALA A 213 11.30 -4.14 -6.88
N ALA A 214 10.47 -4.32 -7.89
CA ALA A 214 9.16 -4.96 -7.79
C ALA A 214 9.21 -6.50 -7.95
N ASN A 215 10.11 -7.03 -8.78
CA ASN A 215 10.10 -8.44 -9.23
C ASN A 215 11.40 -9.22 -8.94
N LEU A 216 12.38 -8.62 -8.26
CA LEU A 216 13.72 -9.16 -7.91
C LEU A 216 14.70 -9.35 -9.07
N VAL A 217 14.20 -9.65 -10.26
CA VAL A 217 15.00 -9.95 -11.44
C VAL A 217 14.31 -9.36 -12.67
N VAL A 218 15.12 -8.98 -13.67
CA VAL A 218 14.64 -8.71 -15.02
C VAL A 218 15.13 -9.80 -15.97
N GLU A 219 14.22 -10.35 -16.76
CA GLU A 219 14.50 -11.32 -17.82
C GLU A 219 14.26 -10.71 -19.19
N ARG A 220 14.68 -11.41 -20.25
CA ARG A 220 14.51 -10.90 -21.62
C ARG A 220 13.03 -10.78 -22.01
N ASP A 221 12.21 -11.72 -21.54
CA ASP A 221 10.79 -11.78 -21.88
C ASP A 221 10.01 -10.64 -21.19
N ASP A 222 10.52 -10.08 -20.09
CA ASP A 222 9.92 -8.92 -19.41
C ASP A 222 9.82 -7.70 -20.35
N PHE A 223 10.71 -7.58 -21.33
CA PHE A 223 10.69 -6.49 -22.31
C PHE A 223 9.51 -6.55 -23.28
N GLU A 224 8.76 -7.66 -23.31
CA GLU A 224 7.53 -7.81 -24.10
C GLU A 224 6.28 -7.30 -23.36
N TYR A 225 6.41 -6.95 -22.08
CA TYR A 225 5.31 -6.47 -21.24
C TYR A 225 5.48 -5.00 -20.82
N ALA A 226 4.40 -4.40 -20.31
CA ALA A 226 4.44 -3.04 -19.78
C ALA A 226 5.32 -2.97 -18.51
N PRO A 227 6.06 -1.86 -18.28
CA PRO A 227 6.08 -0.64 -19.08
C PRO A 227 7.02 -0.69 -20.30
N PHE A 228 7.90 -1.70 -20.41
CA PHE A 228 8.90 -1.77 -21.48
C PHE A 228 8.30 -1.81 -22.88
N ALA A 229 7.25 -2.61 -23.09
CA ALA A 229 6.55 -2.72 -24.37
C ALA A 229 6.00 -1.37 -24.86
N GLN A 230 5.63 -0.48 -23.95
CA GLN A 230 5.11 0.85 -24.27
C GLN A 230 6.22 1.79 -24.77
N GLU A 231 7.46 1.55 -24.36
CA GLU A 231 8.66 2.29 -24.78
C GLU A 231 9.36 1.64 -25.99
N GLY A 232 8.72 0.67 -26.65
CA GLY A 232 9.23 -0.05 -27.82
C GLY A 232 9.90 -1.40 -27.53
N GLY A 233 9.82 -1.86 -26.28
CA GLY A 233 10.11 -3.22 -25.84
C GLY A 233 11.50 -3.74 -26.21
N LEU A 234 11.57 -5.05 -26.48
CA LEU A 234 12.83 -5.74 -26.78
C LEU A 234 13.59 -5.13 -27.97
N GLY A 235 12.86 -4.64 -28.98
CA GLY A 235 13.46 -3.99 -30.14
C GLY A 235 14.19 -2.70 -29.77
N LYS A 236 13.57 -1.85 -28.96
CA LYS A 236 14.16 -0.57 -28.55
C LYS A 236 15.36 -0.75 -27.63
N VAL A 237 15.26 -1.62 -26.63
CA VAL A 237 16.37 -1.88 -25.71
C VAL A 237 17.58 -2.47 -26.44
N HIS A 238 17.35 -3.36 -27.42
CA HIS A 238 18.42 -3.90 -28.25
C HIS A 238 19.06 -2.83 -29.16
N GLN A 239 18.30 -1.85 -29.65
CA GLN A 239 18.89 -0.71 -30.38
C GLN A 239 19.79 0.15 -29.49
N LEU A 240 19.45 0.30 -28.21
CA LEU A 240 20.20 1.15 -27.27
C LEU A 240 21.46 0.48 -26.72
N PHE A 241 21.43 -0.82 -26.47
CA PHE A 241 22.52 -1.56 -25.82
C PHE A 241 23.19 -2.60 -26.72
N GLY A 242 22.60 -2.92 -27.87
CA GLY A 242 23.16 -3.85 -28.85
C GLY A 242 23.51 -5.21 -28.26
N GLY A 243 24.67 -5.73 -28.64
CA GLY A 243 25.18 -7.01 -28.16
C GLY A 243 25.56 -7.04 -26.66
N GLU A 244 25.63 -5.89 -25.98
CA GLU A 244 25.91 -5.84 -24.55
C GLU A 244 24.68 -6.09 -23.68
N LEU A 245 23.47 -6.12 -24.25
CA LEU A 245 22.21 -6.20 -23.51
C LEU A 245 22.16 -7.38 -22.52
N ASN A 246 22.47 -8.59 -22.97
CA ASN A 246 22.39 -9.78 -22.11
C ASN A 246 23.37 -9.69 -20.94
N ARG A 247 24.61 -9.23 -21.21
CA ARG A 247 25.61 -9.01 -20.18
C ARG A 247 25.18 -7.92 -19.18
N LEU A 248 24.57 -6.84 -19.68
CA LEU A 248 24.06 -5.75 -18.85
C LEU A 248 22.95 -6.23 -17.92
N ILE A 249 22.01 -7.03 -18.42
CA ILE A 249 20.93 -7.63 -17.63
C ILE A 249 21.51 -8.51 -16.52
N GLU A 250 22.49 -9.37 -16.84
CA GLU A 250 23.15 -10.21 -15.85
C GLU A 250 23.90 -9.41 -14.79
N GLU A 251 24.60 -8.35 -15.22
CA GLU A 251 25.34 -7.45 -14.34
C GLU A 251 24.41 -6.69 -13.39
N LEU A 252 23.32 -6.13 -13.91
CA LEU A 252 22.31 -5.42 -13.12
C LEU A 252 21.60 -6.36 -12.14
N ASN A 253 21.13 -7.52 -12.60
CA ASN A 253 20.50 -8.49 -11.71
C ASN A 253 21.43 -8.92 -10.56
N GLY A 254 22.73 -9.03 -10.82
CA GLY A 254 23.72 -9.33 -9.78
C GLY A 254 23.97 -8.14 -8.84
N ALA A 255 24.18 -6.94 -9.40
CA ALA A 255 24.52 -5.76 -8.62
C ALA A 255 23.35 -5.24 -7.78
N LEU A 256 22.13 -5.32 -8.29
CA LEU A 256 20.94 -4.78 -7.63
C LEU A 256 20.39 -5.70 -6.53
N ALA A 257 20.49 -7.01 -6.70
CA ALA A 257 20.03 -8.00 -5.70
C ALA A 257 21.00 -8.24 -4.54
N ALA A 258 22.20 -7.65 -4.60
CA ALA A 258 23.29 -7.80 -3.63
C ALA A 258 22.99 -7.15 -2.26
#